data_AF-A0A8J6XHE5-F1
#
_entry.id   AF-A0A8J6XHE5-F1
#
_cell.length_a   1.000
_cell.length_b   1.000
_cell.length_c   1.000
_cell.angle_alpha   90.00
_cell.angle_beta   90.00
_cell.angle_gamma   90.00
#
_symmetry.space_group_name_H-M   'P 1'
#
loop_
_entity.id
_entity.type
_entity.pdbx_description
1 polymer ?
#
loop_
_entity_poly.entity_id
_entity_poly.type
_entity_poly.pdbx_seq_one_letter_code
_entity_poly.pdbx_strand_id
1 'polypeptide(L)'
;MPKKCFSKVTKRTHNYPVRLSDLELDWLRIKAQDAGMPASELIRRLTLGKPLPRRLSKISLATYQELGRIGNNLNQLAKATNTAIKVGYSPPADPKLLKELLELLHECRRELTKVEIGDDSESEELEDDWQAEEG
;
A
#
# COMPACT_ATOMS: atom_id res chain seq x y z
N MET A 1 13.13 11.50 16.00
CA MET A 1 13.15 10.56 14.86
C MET A 1 14.60 10.22 14.52
N PRO A 2 14.96 8.94 14.34
CA PRO A 2 16.33 8.58 14.00
C PRO A 2 16.68 9.09 12.58
N LYS A 3 17.80 9.81 12.46
CA LYS A 3 18.30 10.29 11.17
C LYS A 3 18.90 9.11 10.40
N LYS A 4 18.41 8.84 9.19
CA LYS A 4 19.02 7.84 8.30
C LYS A 4 20.42 8.31 7.89
N CYS A 5 21.45 7.71 8.45
CA CYS A 5 22.83 7.90 8.02
C CYS A 5 23.13 6.92 6.89
N PHE A 6 23.21 7.41 5.65
CA PHE A 6 23.65 6.59 4.52
C PHE A 6 25.18 6.42 4.57
N SER A 7 25.67 5.21 4.32
CA SER A 7 27.11 4.96 4.18
C SER A 7 27.66 5.73 2.97
N LYS A 8 28.97 6.00 2.95
CA LYS A 8 29.64 6.69 1.83
C LYS A 8 29.35 6.02 0.46
N VAL A 9 29.15 4.70 0.44
CA VAL A 9 28.84 3.91 -0.76
C VAL A 9 27.41 4.13 -1.27
N THR A 10 26.46 4.46 -0.39
CA THR A 10 25.03 4.65 -0.75
C THR A 10 24.69 6.12 -1.04
N LYS A 11 25.62 7.05 -0.82
CA LYS A 11 25.40 8.47 -1.06
C LYS A 11 25.33 8.74 -2.57
N ARG A 12 24.23 9.34 -3.01
CA ARG A 12 23.97 9.67 -4.42
C ARG A 12 24.67 10.98 -4.76
N THR A 13 25.78 10.90 -5.50
CA THR A 13 26.62 12.07 -5.86
C THR A 13 26.63 12.39 -7.35
N HIS A 14 26.27 11.43 -8.21
CA HIS A 14 26.29 11.60 -9.67
C HIS A 14 24.94 12.12 -10.18
N ASN A 15 24.99 12.97 -11.20
CA ASN A 15 23.82 13.49 -11.91
C ASN A 15 23.81 12.98 -13.36
N TYR A 16 22.64 12.61 -13.87
CA TYR A 16 22.45 12.15 -15.25
C TYR A 16 21.36 13.02 -15.91
N PRO A 17 21.75 14.04 -16.71
CA PRO A 17 20.79 14.93 -17.34
C PRO A 17 20.12 14.26 -18.54
N VAL A 18 18.80 14.37 -18.63
CA VAL A 18 17.98 13.90 -19.76
C VAL A 18 17.23 15.10 -20.32
N ARG A 19 17.22 15.26 -21.64
CA ARG A 19 16.40 16.28 -22.32
C ARG A 19 15.02 15.68 -22.57
N LEU A 20 13.98 16.44 -22.25
CA LEU A 20 12.59 16.07 -22.43
C LEU A 20 11.89 17.19 -23.22
N SER A 21 10.96 16.79 -24.08
CA SER A 21 9.93 17.67 -24.63
C SER A 21 8.94 18.09 -23.54
N ASP A 22 8.14 19.12 -23.82
CA ASP A 22 7.11 19.60 -22.90
C ASP A 22 6.08 18.51 -22.59
N LEU A 23 5.69 17.73 -23.61
CA LEU A 23 4.78 16.61 -23.47
C LEU A 23 5.36 15.55 -22.52
N GLU A 24 6.59 15.09 -22.76
CA GLU A 24 7.24 14.07 -21.91
C GLU A 24 7.40 14.54 -20.46
N LEU A 25 7.70 15.82 -20.26
CA LEU A 25 7.80 16.41 -18.93
C LEU A 25 6.47 16.36 -18.18
N ASP A 26 5.37 16.68 -18.85
CA ASP A 26 4.04 16.66 -18.24
C ASP A 26 3.56 15.23 -17.98
N TRP A 27 3.78 14.30 -18.91
CA TRP A 27 3.52 12.87 -18.69
C TRP A 27 4.28 12.33 -17.49
N LEU A 28 5.55 12.71 -17.33
CA LEU A 28 6.38 12.31 -16.20
C LEU A 28 5.83 12.88 -14.87
N ARG A 29 5.37 14.13 -14.87
CA ARG A 29 4.76 14.76 -13.69
C ARG A 29 3.48 14.05 -13.28
N ILE A 30 2.60 13.75 -14.24
CA ILE A 30 1.36 13.03 -14.00
C ILE A 30 1.68 11.65 -13.41
N LYS A 31 2.54 10.85 -14.06
CA LYS A 31 2.95 9.52 -13.56
C LYS A 31 3.58 9.59 -12.16
N ALA A 32 4.34 10.63 -11.86
CA ALA A 32 4.97 10.82 -10.55
C ALA A 32 3.94 11.15 -9.46
N GLN A 33 3.01 12.07 -9.75
CA GLN A 33 1.91 12.41 -8.86
C GLN A 33 1.04 11.20 -8.56
N ASP A 34 0.76 10.44 -9.61
CA ASP A 34 0.00 9.21 -9.59
C ASP A 34 0.62 8.12 -8.72
N ALA A 35 1.94 7.97 -8.79
CA ALA A 35 2.71 7.07 -7.93
C ALA A 35 3.00 7.64 -6.53
N GLY A 36 2.57 8.86 -6.23
CA GLY A 36 2.77 9.51 -4.93
C GLY A 36 4.25 9.78 -4.59
N MET A 37 5.11 9.99 -5.60
CA MET A 37 6.55 10.17 -5.40
C MET A 37 7.14 11.25 -6.32
N PRO A 38 8.30 11.84 -5.99
CA PRO A 38 8.93 12.82 -6.88
C PRO A 38 9.40 12.15 -8.18
N ALA A 39 9.31 12.89 -9.29
CA ALA A 39 9.70 12.42 -10.63
C ALA A 39 11.11 11.81 -10.69
N SER A 40 12.06 12.38 -9.93
CA SER A 40 13.43 11.84 -9.84
C SER A 40 13.52 10.46 -9.19
N GLU A 41 12.64 10.16 -8.23
CA GLU A 41 12.57 8.83 -7.59
C GLU A 41 11.82 7.85 -8.50
N LEU A 42 10.78 8.32 -9.20
CA LEU A 42 10.07 7.53 -10.21
C LEU A 42 11.03 7.05 -11.31
N ILE A 43 11.75 7.98 -11.97
CA ILE A 43 12.74 7.64 -13.01
C ILE A 43 13.78 6.67 -12.46
N ARG A 44 14.31 6.94 -11.26
CA ARG A 44 15.31 6.08 -10.63
C ARG A 44 14.79 4.66 -10.40
N ARG A 45 13.53 4.51 -10.01
CA ARG A 45 12.94 3.18 -9.80
C ARG A 45 12.74 2.45 -11.12
N LEU A 46 12.18 3.13 -12.11
CA LEU A 46 11.97 2.57 -13.45
C LEU A 46 13.29 2.14 -14.09
N THR A 47 14.30 3.02 -14.08
CA THR A 47 15.63 2.75 -14.66
C THR A 47 16.41 1.65 -13.95
N LEU A 48 16.21 1.47 -12.63
CA LEU A 48 16.88 0.43 -11.85
C LEU A 48 16.02 -0.82 -11.64
N GLY A 49 14.91 -0.97 -12.38
CA GLY A 49 14.02 -2.14 -12.29
C GLY A 49 13.39 -2.34 -10.91
N LYS A 50 13.25 -1.27 -10.12
CA LYS A 50 12.63 -1.34 -8.79
C LYS A 50 11.11 -1.24 -8.90
N PRO A 51 10.36 -2.04 -8.15
CA PRO A 51 8.92 -2.00 -8.20
C PRO A 51 8.41 -0.61 -7.78
N LEU A 52 7.43 -0.12 -8.54
CA LEU A 52 6.66 1.05 -8.16
C LEU A 52 5.78 0.69 -6.95
N PRO A 53 5.57 1.63 -6.00
CA PRO A 53 4.57 1.42 -4.96
C PRO A 53 3.21 1.18 -5.63
N ARG A 54 2.57 0.06 -5.29
CA ARG A 54 1.22 -0.23 -5.78
C ARG A 54 0.27 0.82 -5.24
N ARG A 55 -0.58 1.40 -6.11
CA ARG A 55 -1.65 2.27 -5.64
C ARG A 55 -2.61 1.40 -4.82
N LEU A 56 -2.83 1.78 -3.57
CA LEU A 56 -3.96 1.23 -2.83
C LEU A 56 -5.21 1.95 -3.33
N SER A 57 -6.22 1.20 -3.77
CA SER A 57 -7.51 1.82 -4.10
C SER A 57 -8.06 2.54 -2.86
N LYS A 58 -8.90 3.56 -3.05
CA LYS A 58 -9.55 4.26 -1.91
C LYS A 58 -10.30 3.27 -1.01
N ILE A 59 -10.90 2.26 -1.61
CA ILE A 59 -11.59 1.17 -0.92
C ILE A 59 -10.58 0.37 -0.09
N SER A 60 -9.48 -0.10 -0.68
CA SER A 60 -8.43 -0.84 0.04
C SER A 60 -7.89 -0.05 1.23
N LEU A 61 -7.65 1.25 1.06
CA LEU A 61 -7.17 2.12 2.15
C LEU A 61 -8.20 2.21 3.29
N ALA A 62 -9.48 2.41 2.97
CA ALA A 62 -10.56 2.43 3.96
C ALA A 62 -10.67 1.08 4.69
N THR A 63 -10.58 -0.03 3.96
CA THR A 63 -10.57 -1.38 4.54
C THR A 63 -9.40 -1.57 5.50
N TYR A 64 -8.19 -1.13 5.13
CA TYR A 64 -7.02 -1.18 6.03
C TYR A 64 -7.23 -0.37 7.32
N GLN A 65 -7.89 0.80 7.22
CA GLN A 65 -8.20 1.62 8.38
C GLN A 65 -9.22 0.95 9.30
N GLU A 66 -10.29 0.37 8.75
CA GLU A 66 -11.29 -0.35 9.55
C GLU A 66 -10.68 -1.59 10.23
N LEU A 67 -9.85 -2.36 9.51
CA LEU A 67 -9.10 -3.47 10.10
C LEU A 67 -8.20 -3.01 11.25
N GLY A 68 -7.55 -1.85 11.11
CA GLY A 68 -6.75 -1.24 12.17
C GLY A 68 -7.58 -0.87 13.42
N ARG A 69 -8.79 -0.36 13.23
CA ARG A 69 -9.73 -0.06 14.33
C ARG A 69 -10.19 -1.32 15.05
N ILE A 70 -10.55 -2.36 14.29
CA ILE A 70 -10.94 -3.67 14.83
C ILE A 70 -9.78 -4.27 15.65
N GLY A 71 -8.56 -4.24 15.12
CA GLY A 71 -7.36 -4.73 15.83
C GLY A 71 -7.08 -3.96 17.13
N ASN A 72 -7.28 -2.64 17.13
CA ASN A 72 -7.14 -1.84 18.35
C ASN A 72 -8.19 -2.19 19.41
N ASN A 73 -9.44 -2.41 19.01
CA ASN A 73 -10.51 -2.83 19.92
C ASN A 73 -10.22 -4.21 20.53
N LEU A 74 -9.76 -5.16 19.71
CA LEU A 74 -9.29 -6.48 20.17
C LEU A 74 -8.16 -6.37 21.19
N ASN A 75 -7.17 -5.51 20.93
CA ASN A 75 -6.04 -5.31 21.82
C ASN A 75 -6.48 -4.69 23.16
N GLN A 76 -7.46 -3.78 23.15
CA GLN A 76 -8.03 -3.21 24.36
C GLN A 76 -8.77 -4.27 25.18
N LEU A 77 -9.61 -5.09 24.53
CA LEU A 77 -10.31 -6.19 25.19
C LEU A 77 -9.32 -7.20 25.80
N ALA A 78 -8.31 -7.62 25.04
CA ALA A 78 -7.28 -8.55 25.50
C ALA A 78 -6.52 -7.97 26.72
N LYS A 79 -6.16 -6.68 26.68
CA LYS A 79 -5.52 -6.00 27.82
C LYS A 79 -6.43 -5.94 29.05
N ALA A 80 -7.70 -5.60 28.87
CA ALA A 80 -8.67 -5.54 29.97
C ALA A 80 -8.86 -6.91 30.63
N THR A 81 -9.03 -7.96 29.82
CA THR A 81 -9.13 -9.36 30.28
C THR A 81 -7.89 -9.81 31.02
N ASN A 82 -6.69 -9.60 30.44
CA ASN A 82 -5.42 -9.97 31.06
C ASN A 82 -5.19 -9.21 32.38
N THR A 83 -5.60 -7.94 32.43
CA THR A 83 -5.50 -7.13 33.65
C THR A 83 -6.44 -7.65 34.73
N ALA A 84 -7.69 -7.98 34.39
CA ALA A 84 -8.66 -8.53 35.34
C ALA A 84 -8.20 -9.88 35.92
N ILE A 85 -7.73 -10.80 35.07
CA ILE A 85 -7.16 -12.08 35.50
C ILE A 85 -5.97 -11.86 36.45
N LYS A 86 -5.06 -10.93 36.12
CA LYS A 86 -3.88 -10.63 36.95
C LYS A 86 -4.22 -10.08 38.33
N VAL A 87 -5.31 -9.32 38.43
CA VAL A 87 -5.79 -8.74 39.70
C VAL A 87 -6.73 -9.72 40.45
N GLY A 88 -6.99 -10.91 39.90
CA GLY A 88 -7.82 -11.94 40.52
C GLY A 88 -9.33 -11.68 40.40
N TYR A 89 -9.73 -10.75 39.52
CA TYR A 89 -11.13 -10.50 39.19
C TYR A 89 -11.55 -11.37 38.00
N SER A 90 -12.85 -11.70 37.94
CA SER A 90 -13.42 -12.31 36.75
C SER A 90 -13.25 -11.36 35.56
N PRO A 91 -12.82 -11.84 34.38
CA PRO A 91 -12.62 -10.98 33.23
C PRO A 91 -13.92 -10.25 32.86
N PRO A 92 -13.90 -8.92 32.65
CA PRO A 92 -15.06 -8.14 32.21
C PRO A 92 -15.28 -8.29 30.70
N ALA A 93 -15.15 -9.50 30.17
CA ALA A 93 -15.40 -9.77 28.76
C ALA A 93 -16.86 -10.21 28.62
N ASP A 94 -17.70 -9.29 28.14
CA ASP A 94 -19.09 -9.64 27.81
C ASP A 94 -19.08 -10.65 26.64
N PRO A 95 -19.57 -11.88 26.84
CA PRO A 95 -19.64 -12.88 25.77
C PRO A 95 -20.47 -12.40 24.57
N LYS A 96 -21.38 -11.43 24.74
CA LYS A 96 -22.13 -10.81 23.64
C LYS A 96 -21.23 -9.97 22.73
N LEU A 97 -20.37 -9.13 23.31
CA LEU A 97 -19.42 -8.30 22.55
C LEU A 97 -18.42 -9.15 21.76
N LEU A 98 -17.98 -10.28 22.34
CA LEU A 98 -17.12 -11.24 21.66
C LEU A 98 -17.81 -11.90 20.46
N LYS A 99 -19.11 -12.20 20.58
CA LYS A 99 -19.90 -12.78 19.49
C LYS A 99 -20.14 -11.78 18.36
N GLU A 100 -20.49 -10.54 18.70
CA GLU A 100 -20.66 -9.44 17.72
C GLU A 100 -19.36 -9.18 16.94
N LEU A 101 -18.21 -9.18 17.62
CA LEU A 101 -16.91 -9.03 16.99
C LEU A 101 -16.56 -10.18 16.04
N LEU A 102 -16.93 -11.41 16.41
CA LEU A 102 -16.77 -12.59 15.57
C LEU A 102 -17.65 -12.52 14.32
N GLU A 103 -18.88 -12.00 14.45
CA GLU A 103 -19.79 -11.76 13.32
C GLU A 103 -19.23 -10.71 12.35
N LEU A 104 -18.71 -9.59 12.85
CA LEU A 104 -18.03 -8.56 12.04
C LEU A 104 -16.79 -9.11 11.32
N LEU A 105 -16.00 -9.96 11.98
CA LEU A 105 -14.83 -10.60 11.36
C LEU A 105 -15.24 -11.53 10.21
N HIS A 106 -16.31 -12.30 10.39
CA HIS A 106 -16.84 -13.14 9.32
C HIS A 106 -17.38 -12.32 8.15
N GLU A 107 -17.99 -11.17 8.42
CA GLU A 107 -18.46 -10.25 7.38
C GLU A 107 -17.32 -9.67 6.56
N CYS A 108 -16.31 -9.07 7.22
CA CYS A 108 -15.12 -8.57 6.52
C CYS A 108 -14.43 -9.66 5.68
N ARG A 109 -14.34 -10.90 6.21
CA ARG A 109 -13.78 -12.03 5.45
C ARG A 109 -14.60 -12.31 4.19
N ARG A 110 -15.94 -12.37 4.28
CA ARG A 110 -16.80 -12.61 3.12
C ARG A 110 -16.67 -11.51 2.07
N GLU A 111 -16.56 -10.27 2.49
CA GLU A 111 -16.37 -9.13 1.57
C GLU A 111 -15.02 -9.21 0.85
N LEU A 112 -13.94 -9.51 1.58
CA LEU A 112 -12.62 -9.67 0.98
C LEU A 112 -12.55 -10.83 -0.03
N THR A 113 -13.16 -11.99 0.27
CA THR A 113 -13.16 -13.14 -0.65
C THR A 113 -13.97 -12.88 -1.92
N LYS A 114 -14.94 -11.96 -1.90
CA LYS A 114 -15.71 -11.57 -3.10
C LYS A 114 -14.89 -10.68 -4.06
N VAL A 115 -13.85 -10.01 -3.58
CA VAL A 115 -13.02 -9.09 -4.37
C VAL A 115 -11.94 -9.82 -5.16
N GLU A 116 -11.49 -11.01 -4.72
CA GLU A 116 -10.41 -11.77 -5.38
C GLU A 116 -10.84 -12.51 -6.68
N ILE A 117 -12.11 -12.44 -7.10
CA ILE A 117 -12.64 -13.19 -8.27
C ILE A 117 -12.70 -12.35 -9.55
N GLY A 118 -12.33 -11.07 -9.55
CA GLY A 118 -12.33 -10.27 -10.78
C GLY A 118 -11.32 -9.16 -10.78
N ASP A 119 -10.07 -9.45 -11.18
CA ASP A 119 -9.23 -8.50 -11.96
C ASP A 119 -7.89 -9.08 -12.47
N ASP A 120 -7.87 -10.32 -12.99
CA ASP A 120 -6.68 -10.87 -13.69
C ASP A 120 -6.91 -10.99 -15.20
N SER A 121 -7.57 -10.00 -15.81
CA SER A 121 -7.77 -9.95 -17.27
C SER A 121 -7.60 -8.57 -17.87
N GLU A 122 -6.51 -7.87 -17.58
CA GLU A 122 -6.01 -6.81 -18.47
C GLU A 122 -4.49 -6.98 -18.63
N SER A 123 -4.12 -8.03 -19.37
CA SER A 123 -2.88 -8.04 -20.12
C SER A 123 -3.07 -7.06 -21.27
N GLU A 124 -2.70 -5.79 -21.09
CA GLU A 124 -2.56 -4.86 -22.21
C GLU A 124 -1.48 -5.44 -23.14
N GLU A 125 -1.92 -6.02 -24.26
CA GLU A 125 -1.06 -6.31 -25.41
C GLU A 125 -0.52 -4.96 -25.92
N LEU A 126 0.74 -4.68 -25.58
CA LEU A 126 1.50 -3.63 -26.24
C LEU A 126 1.77 -4.09 -27.67
N GLU A 127 0.90 -3.71 -28.60
CA GLU A 127 1.21 -3.72 -30.03
C GLU A 127 2.32 -2.70 -30.30
N ASP A 128 3.55 -3.20 -30.41
CA ASP A 128 4.77 -2.44 -30.70
C ASP A 128 4.83 -2.19 -32.23
N ASP A 129 4.06 -1.22 -32.73
CA ASP A 129 4.10 -0.78 -34.14
C ASP A 129 5.30 0.16 -34.38
N TRP A 130 6.51 -0.42 -34.39
CA TRP A 130 7.71 0.25 -34.90
C TRP A 130 7.79 0.05 -36.42
N GLN A 131 7.08 0.88 -37.18
CA GLN A 131 7.38 1.04 -38.61
C GLN A 131 8.53 2.04 -38.76
N ALA A 132 9.74 1.50 -38.99
CA ALA A 132 10.84 2.27 -39.55
C ALA A 132 10.60 2.41 -41.07
N GLU A 133 10.16 3.59 -41.52
CA GLU A 133 10.29 3.94 -42.93
C GLU A 133 11.76 4.24 -43.21
N GLU A 134 12.43 3.35 -43.96
CA GLU A 134 13.71 3.64 -44.61
C GLU A 134 13.45 4.61 -45.78
N GLY A 135 14.06 5.80 -45.70
CA GLY A 135 14.23 6.73 -46.81
C GLY A 135 15.60 6.58 -47.46
#